data_AF-A0A519NSF8-F1
#
_entry.id   AF-A0A519NSF8-F1
#
_cell.length_a   1.000
_cell.length_b   1.000
_cell.length_c   1.000
_cell.angle_alpha   90.00
_cell.angle_beta   90.00
_cell.angle_gamma   90.00
#
_symmetry.space_group_name_H-M   'P 1'
#
loop_
_entity.id
_entity.type
_entity.pdbx_description
1 polymer ?
#
loop_
_entity_poly.entity_id
_entity_poly.type
_entity_poly.pdbx_seq_one_letter_code
_entity_poly.pdbx_strand_id
1 'polypeptide(L)'
;MRIHKQRVGYDEVARLATLNRYRIACSPSEHSLEYFAELASETFEMPVCAITLIDHEKIYIKASFGTVCKRIVPRTKGLLGELLEADVVTIIEDDEHTAAFSAIFGDGIDYCAGVPIVTGDGFNIGSLWLMSNKSSGFYLKRESLLIKFVKDLTDRMNLWIAISEDAQTRLQNIRLISEHEKVVEKMSNLIDYQEAVTNANSVLENVLDSFEMVFKQAPVAMGICSGAEKRIWQSNLRIQDYFGKVELLGRNLDELITRVNNEDFGALLKKIYLSREYYHVEEASVLINFEDGPKYIYANLSLQPVGRMGDEPDNIIFLLDDITSQIFSKKINQQANKVLLNAIEDTGLGYTIVEFASGEMAANVQMKQNYGYGESERFSYKDLFAAILPEFREKIKLAVDEAVRSHGIYQAQYQVKWRDGSIHWLKAYGKPVYDANGIASHIIGFNKIISVD
;
A
#
# COMPACT_ATOMS: atom_id res chain seq x y z
N MET A 1 37.12 -3.70 83.36
CA MET A 1 37.00 -4.36 82.05
C MET A 1 37.74 -3.52 81.01
N ARG A 2 38.88 -3.98 80.48
CA ARG A 2 39.65 -3.27 79.44
C ARG A 2 39.01 -3.57 78.08
N ILE A 3 38.37 -2.59 77.46
CA ILE A 3 37.90 -2.68 76.07
C ILE A 3 38.98 -2.05 75.20
N HIS A 4 39.73 -2.85 74.45
CA HIS A 4 40.50 -2.43 73.28
C HIS A 4 40.57 -3.58 72.29
N LYS A 5 39.83 -3.49 71.17
CA LYS A 5 40.42 -3.54 69.83
C LYS A 5 39.40 -3.27 68.71
N GLN A 6 39.89 -2.46 67.77
CA GLN A 6 39.43 -2.13 66.42
C GLN A 6 38.46 -3.12 65.74
N ARG A 7 37.27 -2.64 65.34
CA ARG A 7 36.46 -3.28 64.28
C ARG A 7 37.00 -2.85 62.91
N VAL A 8 37.51 -3.82 62.16
CA VAL A 8 37.69 -3.78 60.70
C VAL A 8 36.33 -3.47 60.06
N GLY A 9 36.32 -2.67 58.98
CA GLY A 9 35.13 -2.07 58.37
C GLY A 9 33.95 -3.03 58.23
N TYR A 10 32.92 -2.79 59.03
CA TYR A 10 31.65 -3.51 58.97
C TYR A 10 30.82 -2.90 57.85
N ASP A 11 30.69 -3.61 56.73
CA ASP A 11 29.83 -3.18 55.62
C ASP A 11 28.36 -3.42 55.99
N GLU A 12 27.80 -2.43 56.68
CA GLU A 12 26.40 -2.44 57.11
C GLU A 12 25.45 -2.49 55.90
N VAL A 13 25.86 -1.96 54.75
CA VAL A 13 25.03 -1.96 53.53
C VAL A 13 24.90 -3.38 52.98
N ALA A 14 26.02 -4.10 52.84
CA ALA A 14 26.02 -5.49 52.38
C ALA A 14 25.32 -6.44 53.37
N ARG A 15 25.46 -6.19 54.68
CA ARG A 15 24.74 -6.93 55.71
C ARG A 15 23.23 -6.72 55.62
N LEU A 16 22.77 -5.48 55.47
CA LEU A 16 21.35 -5.16 55.34
C LEU A 16 20.76 -5.73 54.05
N ALA A 17 21.51 -5.72 52.95
CA ALA A 17 21.11 -6.38 51.70
C ALA A 17 20.95 -7.90 51.90
N THR A 18 21.90 -8.52 52.62
CA THR A 18 21.83 -9.93 52.98
C THR A 18 20.62 -10.22 53.86
N LEU A 19 20.46 -9.49 54.97
CA LEU A 19 19.30 -9.58 55.85
C LEU A 19 17.97 -9.49 55.09
N ASN A 20 17.86 -8.57 54.12
CA ASN A 20 16.61 -8.37 53.39
C ASN A 20 16.22 -9.62 52.58
N ARG A 21 17.20 -10.34 51.99
CA ARG A 21 16.96 -11.64 51.32
C ARG A 21 16.36 -12.66 52.29
N TYR A 22 16.98 -12.86 53.45
CA TYR A 22 16.47 -13.76 54.50
C TYR A 22 15.14 -13.29 55.06
N ARG A 23 14.89 -11.99 55.18
CA ARG A 23 13.65 -11.44 55.72
C ARG A 23 12.46 -11.74 54.83
N ILE A 24 12.64 -11.67 53.50
CA ILE A 24 11.64 -11.95 52.48
C ILE A 24 11.39 -13.46 52.38
N ALA A 25 12.46 -14.26 52.31
CA ALA A 25 12.36 -15.72 52.22
C ALA A 25 11.77 -16.35 53.50
N CYS A 26 12.09 -15.81 54.67
CA CYS A 26 11.62 -16.31 55.97
C CYS A 26 10.39 -15.52 56.50
N SER A 27 9.43 -15.23 55.63
CA SER A 27 8.18 -14.54 55.99
C SER A 27 7.23 -15.44 56.81
N PRO A 28 6.35 -14.88 57.67
CA PRO A 28 5.62 -15.66 58.67
C PRO A 28 4.42 -16.39 58.04
N SER A 29 4.68 -17.55 57.45
CA SER A 29 3.64 -18.56 57.17
C SER A 29 4.21 -19.98 57.01
N GLU A 30 5.52 -20.17 57.06
CA GLU A 30 6.11 -21.50 57.09
C GLU A 30 6.34 -21.90 58.54
N HIS A 31 5.59 -22.90 59.00
CA HIS A 31 5.62 -23.48 60.36
C HIS A 31 7.02 -23.91 60.86
N SER A 32 8.08 -23.69 60.08
CA SER A 32 9.41 -24.21 60.33
C SER A 32 10.23 -23.39 61.34
N LEU A 33 10.22 -22.04 61.32
CA LEU A 33 11.03 -21.27 62.30
C LEU A 33 10.46 -21.33 63.72
N GLU A 34 9.13 -21.35 63.85
CA GLU A 34 8.47 -21.56 65.16
C GLU A 34 8.76 -22.96 65.69
N TYR A 35 8.73 -23.98 64.81
CA TYR A 35 9.17 -25.33 65.15
C TYR A 35 10.65 -25.39 65.57
N PHE A 36 11.55 -24.62 64.94
CA PHE A 36 12.95 -24.52 65.41
C PHE A 36 13.07 -23.90 66.80
N ALA A 37 12.27 -22.89 67.11
CA ALA A 37 12.27 -22.27 68.43
C ALA A 37 11.70 -23.22 69.51
N GLU A 38 10.65 -23.97 69.19
CA GLU A 38 10.09 -25.04 70.03
C GLU A 38 11.13 -26.14 70.27
N LEU A 39 11.72 -26.69 69.20
CA LEU A 39 12.73 -27.75 69.28
C LEU A 39 13.96 -27.31 70.08
N ALA A 40 14.39 -26.05 69.95
CA ALA A 40 15.48 -25.50 70.76
C ALA A 40 15.09 -25.40 72.24
N SER A 41 13.89 -24.90 72.55
CA SER A 41 13.37 -24.83 73.92
C SER A 41 13.34 -26.22 74.58
N GLU A 42 12.83 -27.23 73.89
CA GLU A 42 12.77 -28.61 74.40
C GLU A 42 14.16 -29.25 74.54
N THR A 43 15.03 -29.12 73.53
CA THR A 43 16.36 -29.74 73.51
C THR A 43 17.27 -29.22 74.62
N PHE A 44 17.16 -27.93 74.94
CA PHE A 44 17.99 -27.27 75.95
C PHE A 44 17.28 -27.12 77.30
N GLU A 45 16.04 -27.61 77.44
CA GLU A 45 15.22 -27.52 78.66
C GLU A 45 15.05 -26.08 79.16
N MET A 46 14.94 -25.11 78.23
CA MET A 46 14.81 -23.68 78.52
C MET A 46 13.38 -23.21 78.22
N PRO A 47 12.71 -22.48 79.13
CA PRO A 47 11.28 -22.19 79.02
C PRO A 47 10.93 -21.22 77.88
N VAL A 48 11.86 -20.39 77.43
CA VAL A 48 11.61 -19.41 76.36
C VAL A 48 12.72 -19.47 75.32
N CYS A 49 12.34 -19.49 74.04
CA CYS A 49 13.26 -19.41 72.91
C CYS A 49 12.80 -18.36 71.91
N ALA A 50 13.71 -17.56 71.35
CA ALA A 50 13.41 -16.57 70.34
C ALA A 50 14.46 -16.57 69.21
N ILE A 51 13.99 -16.51 67.98
CA ILE A 51 14.81 -16.31 66.78
C ILE A 51 14.57 -14.90 66.30
N THR A 52 15.64 -14.12 66.27
CA THR A 52 15.61 -12.68 65.98
C THR A 52 16.46 -12.35 64.77
N LEU A 53 16.04 -11.37 63.98
CA LEU A 53 16.80 -10.80 62.87
C LEU A 53 16.97 -9.29 63.09
N ILE A 54 18.18 -8.78 62.87
CA ILE A 54 18.59 -7.45 63.32
C ILE A 54 18.69 -6.51 62.12
N ASP A 55 17.79 -5.54 62.00
CA ASP A 55 17.80 -4.50 60.96
C ASP A 55 18.52 -3.23 61.46
N HIS A 56 18.53 -2.17 60.65
CA HIS A 56 19.20 -0.91 60.99
C HIS A 56 18.62 -0.26 62.25
N GLU A 57 17.29 -0.16 62.35
CA GLU A 57 16.60 0.52 63.48
C GLU A 57 15.69 -0.40 64.29
N LYS A 58 15.49 -1.64 63.84
CA LYS A 58 14.47 -2.55 64.35
C LYS A 58 15.03 -3.96 64.49
N ILE A 59 14.47 -4.71 65.41
CA ILE A 59 14.73 -6.14 65.57
C ILE A 59 13.43 -6.88 65.29
N TYR A 60 13.49 -7.82 64.36
CA TYR A 60 12.37 -8.64 63.94
C TYR A 60 12.44 -9.96 64.70
N ILE A 61 11.41 -10.25 65.49
CA ILE A 61 11.28 -11.53 66.18
C ILE A 61 10.53 -12.47 65.24
N LYS A 62 11.30 -13.27 64.49
CA LYS A 62 10.77 -14.17 63.46
C LYS A 62 10.10 -15.40 64.05
N ALA A 63 10.57 -15.88 65.19
CA ALA A 63 9.93 -16.94 65.96
C ALA A 63 10.12 -16.70 67.47
N SER A 64 9.12 -17.10 68.25
CA SER A 64 9.19 -17.13 69.71
C SER A 64 8.38 -18.31 70.23
N PHE A 65 8.92 -19.03 71.20
CA PHE A 65 8.24 -20.12 71.91
C PHE A 65 8.31 -19.88 73.41
N GLY A 66 7.29 -20.31 74.15
CA GLY A 66 7.19 -20.14 75.60
C GLY A 66 6.75 -18.76 76.07
N THR A 67 6.59 -17.79 75.15
CA THR A 67 6.10 -16.44 75.45
C THR A 67 5.40 -15.80 74.26
N VAL A 68 4.53 -14.84 74.53
CA VAL A 68 3.89 -13.99 73.51
C VAL A 68 4.56 -12.62 73.53
N CYS A 69 5.22 -12.27 72.44
CA CYS A 69 5.97 -11.02 72.32
C CYS A 69 5.60 -10.24 71.03
N LYS A 70 6.00 -8.96 70.99
CA LYS A 70 5.83 -8.14 69.78
C LYS A 70 6.77 -8.63 68.69
N ARG A 71 6.26 -8.85 67.47
CA ARG A 71 7.08 -9.32 66.32
C ARG A 71 8.14 -8.32 65.84
N ILE A 72 8.02 -7.05 66.21
CA ILE A 72 8.96 -5.99 65.86
C ILE A 72 9.22 -5.14 67.10
N VAL A 73 10.48 -4.95 67.46
CA VAL A 73 10.92 -4.12 68.58
C VAL A 73 11.99 -3.10 68.14
N PRO A 74 12.06 -1.90 68.74
CA PRO A 74 13.11 -0.93 68.43
C PRO A 74 14.51 -1.48 68.77
N ARG A 75 15.50 -1.21 67.91
CA ARG A 75 16.90 -1.52 68.20
C ARG A 75 17.42 -0.53 69.24
N THR A 76 17.76 -1.01 70.44
CA THR A 76 18.33 -0.22 71.54
C THR A 76 19.75 -0.69 71.85
N LYS A 77 20.61 0.23 72.30
CA LYS A 77 22.01 -0.09 72.65
C LYS A 77 22.02 -1.13 73.76
N GLY A 78 22.67 -2.28 73.50
CA GLY A 78 22.83 -3.36 74.47
C GLY A 78 21.81 -4.50 74.38
N LEU A 79 20.91 -4.53 73.38
CA LEU A 79 20.01 -5.68 73.19
C LEU A 79 20.22 -6.42 71.87
N LEU A 80 20.02 -7.75 71.94
CA LEU A 80 19.74 -8.65 70.81
C LEU A 80 20.70 -8.48 69.61
N GLY A 81 22.02 -8.48 69.85
CA GLY A 81 23.01 -8.85 68.82
C GLY A 81 24.15 -7.87 68.52
N GLU A 82 24.21 -6.68 69.14
CA GLU A 82 25.34 -5.75 68.95
C GLU A 82 26.68 -6.26 69.53
N LEU A 83 26.60 -7.23 70.45
CA LEU A 83 27.69 -7.73 71.30
C LEU A 83 28.07 -9.20 71.03
N LEU A 84 27.44 -9.89 70.07
CA LEU A 84 27.70 -11.31 69.84
C LEU A 84 28.87 -11.54 68.88
N GLU A 85 29.90 -12.24 69.36
CA GLU A 85 30.99 -12.77 68.53
C GLU A 85 30.54 -14.06 67.82
N ALA A 86 30.95 -14.23 66.56
CA ALA A 86 30.64 -15.45 65.79
C ALA A 86 31.21 -16.69 66.49
N ASP A 87 30.47 -17.80 66.43
CA ASP A 87 30.84 -19.09 67.04
C ASP A 87 31.04 -19.08 68.56
N VAL A 88 30.55 -18.03 69.25
CA VAL A 88 30.59 -17.93 70.72
C VAL A 88 29.18 -17.85 71.26
N VAL A 89 28.89 -18.67 72.27
CA VAL A 89 27.65 -18.55 73.07
C VAL A 89 27.86 -17.41 74.05
N THR A 90 27.00 -16.39 73.98
CA THR A 90 27.00 -15.30 74.96
C THR A 90 25.96 -15.59 76.03
N ILE A 91 26.42 -15.70 77.26
CA ILE A 91 25.59 -15.91 78.44
C ILE A 91 25.49 -14.59 79.21
N ILE A 92 24.28 -14.22 79.58
CA ILE A 92 23.96 -13.02 80.36
C ILE A 92 23.18 -13.49 81.59
N GLU A 93 23.69 -13.16 82.77
CA GLU A 93 23.11 -13.53 84.06
C GLU A 93 22.95 -12.27 84.91
N ASP A 94 21.75 -12.04 85.43
CA ASP A 94 21.42 -11.01 86.44
C ASP A 94 22.11 -9.63 86.23
N ASP A 95 21.96 -9.04 85.04
CA ASP A 95 22.55 -7.76 84.64
C ASP A 95 21.51 -6.82 84.01
N GLU A 96 21.84 -5.54 83.79
CA GLU A 96 20.97 -4.52 83.17
C GLU A 96 20.34 -4.99 81.84
N HIS A 97 21.03 -5.88 81.13
CA HIS A 97 20.55 -6.50 79.89
C HIS A 97 19.35 -7.46 80.10
N THR A 98 19.26 -8.20 81.21
CA THR A 98 18.15 -9.15 81.48
C THR A 98 16.82 -8.43 81.75
N ALA A 99 16.88 -7.22 82.31
CA ALA A 99 15.71 -6.35 82.48
C ALA A 99 15.07 -5.97 81.13
N ALA A 100 15.90 -5.73 80.12
CA ALA A 100 15.39 -5.38 78.78
C ALA A 100 14.95 -6.60 77.97
N PHE A 101 15.49 -7.80 78.22
CA PHE A 101 14.87 -9.05 77.75
C PHE A 101 13.49 -9.27 78.39
N SER A 102 13.36 -9.04 79.70
CA SER A 102 12.08 -9.17 80.42
C SER A 102 11.00 -8.24 79.84
N ALA A 103 11.37 -7.02 79.49
CA ALA A 103 10.46 -6.05 78.85
C ALA A 103 9.91 -6.50 77.48
N ILE A 104 10.59 -7.43 76.79
CA ILE A 104 10.21 -7.90 75.45
C ILE A 104 9.56 -9.28 75.49
N PHE A 105 10.08 -10.18 76.33
CA PHE A 105 9.75 -11.60 76.34
C PHE A 105 9.01 -12.06 77.60
N GLY A 106 8.68 -11.14 78.52
CA GLY A 106 7.90 -11.41 79.73
C GLY A 106 8.70 -11.29 81.02
N ASP A 107 8.02 -10.99 82.13
CA ASP A 107 8.66 -10.66 83.40
C ASP A 107 9.44 -11.84 84.01
N GLY A 108 10.58 -11.51 84.62
CA GLY A 108 11.35 -12.42 85.46
C GLY A 108 12.45 -13.21 84.73
N ILE A 109 12.92 -12.76 83.56
CA ILE A 109 14.06 -13.39 82.89
C ILE A 109 15.34 -13.01 83.63
N ASP A 110 16.01 -13.99 84.25
CA ASP A 110 17.25 -13.82 85.00
C ASP A 110 18.48 -14.44 84.30
N TYR A 111 18.25 -15.29 83.29
CA TYR A 111 19.29 -15.94 82.49
C TYR A 111 18.96 -15.93 80.99
N CYS A 112 19.93 -15.51 80.16
CA CYS A 112 19.84 -15.53 78.70
C CYS A 112 21.10 -16.14 78.06
N ALA A 113 20.94 -17.08 77.13
CA ALA A 113 22.02 -17.59 76.30
C ALA A 113 21.71 -17.32 74.81
N GLY A 114 22.63 -16.63 74.13
CA GLY A 114 22.46 -16.19 72.74
C GLY A 114 23.58 -16.68 71.83
N VAL A 115 23.22 -17.07 70.61
CA VAL A 115 24.18 -17.39 69.54
C VAL A 115 23.82 -16.60 68.29
N PRO A 116 24.79 -15.92 67.64
CA PRO A 116 24.53 -15.16 66.44
C PRO A 116 24.24 -16.07 65.24
N ILE A 117 23.32 -15.63 64.38
CA ILE A 117 23.02 -16.26 63.09
C ILE A 117 23.92 -15.58 62.07
N VAL A 118 25.01 -16.25 61.71
CA VAL A 118 26.00 -15.77 60.74
C VAL A 118 25.80 -16.48 59.42
N THR A 119 25.58 -15.72 58.35
CA THR A 119 25.40 -16.28 57.01
C THR A 119 26.72 -16.83 56.44
N GLY A 120 26.65 -17.60 55.35
CA GLY A 120 27.84 -18.07 54.62
C GLY A 120 28.73 -16.93 54.11
N ASP A 121 28.17 -15.74 53.91
CA ASP A 121 28.86 -14.50 53.54
C ASP A 121 29.62 -13.85 54.72
N GLY A 122 29.55 -14.44 55.92
CA GLY A 122 30.22 -13.94 57.14
C GLY A 122 29.48 -12.83 57.87
N PHE A 123 28.25 -12.52 57.46
CA PHE A 123 27.44 -11.44 58.04
C PHE A 123 26.54 -11.96 59.17
N ASN A 124 26.62 -11.33 60.34
CA ASN A 124 25.65 -11.54 61.41
C ASN A 124 24.32 -10.85 61.06
N ILE A 125 23.28 -11.64 60.80
CA ILE A 125 21.95 -11.15 60.42
C ILE A 125 20.93 -11.25 61.57
N GLY A 126 21.29 -11.86 62.68
CA GLY A 126 20.32 -12.21 63.71
C GLY A 126 20.90 -13.02 64.86
N SER A 127 20.04 -13.55 65.72
CA SER A 127 20.46 -14.32 66.88
C SER A 127 19.34 -15.25 67.35
N LEU A 128 19.74 -16.44 67.80
CA LEU A 128 18.88 -17.35 68.56
C LEU A 128 19.16 -17.16 70.04
N TRP A 129 18.10 -16.96 70.82
CA TRP A 129 18.17 -16.71 72.25
C TRP A 129 17.34 -17.72 73.03
N LEU A 130 17.93 -18.30 74.07
CA LEU A 130 17.28 -19.14 75.07
C LEU A 130 17.24 -18.38 76.39
N MET A 131 16.09 -18.38 77.07
CA MET A 131 15.85 -17.56 78.26
C MET A 131 15.17 -18.38 79.35
N SER A 132 15.50 -18.08 80.61
CA SER A 132 14.92 -18.71 81.80
C SER A 132 14.67 -17.70 82.92
N ASN A 133 13.77 -18.07 83.83
CA ASN A 133 13.34 -17.29 85.00
C ASN A 133 13.64 -17.98 86.35
N LYS A 134 14.51 -19.00 86.35
CA LYS A 134 14.80 -19.82 87.53
C LYS A 134 16.22 -19.58 88.02
N SER A 135 16.32 -18.87 89.13
CA SER A 135 17.50 -18.88 90.00
C SER A 135 17.85 -20.30 90.44
N SER A 136 19.11 -20.68 90.17
CA SER A 136 19.83 -21.88 90.62
C SER A 136 19.41 -23.25 90.05
N GLY A 137 20.01 -23.64 88.91
CA GLY A 137 20.21 -25.06 88.55
C GLY A 137 20.21 -25.41 87.06
N PHE A 138 19.61 -24.57 86.20
CA PHE A 138 19.52 -24.81 84.75
C PHE A 138 20.57 -23.98 84.00
N TYR A 139 21.78 -24.51 83.92
CA TYR A 139 22.83 -23.94 83.07
C TYR A 139 22.84 -24.65 81.72
N LEU A 140 23.19 -23.93 80.65
CA LEU A 140 23.34 -24.51 79.33
C LEU A 140 24.43 -25.61 79.37
N LYS A 141 24.03 -26.87 79.48
CA LYS A 141 24.97 -28.00 79.68
C LYS A 141 25.87 -28.24 78.45
N ARG A 142 25.51 -27.70 77.28
CA ARG A 142 26.15 -28.00 75.98
C ARG A 142 26.16 -26.79 75.02
N GLU A 143 27.02 -25.81 75.28
CA GLU A 143 27.26 -24.67 74.37
C GLU A 143 27.58 -25.11 72.92
N SER A 144 28.41 -26.14 72.77
CA SER A 144 28.78 -26.68 71.45
C SER A 144 27.59 -27.29 70.67
N LEU A 145 26.53 -27.71 71.36
CA LEU A 145 25.31 -28.19 70.72
C LEU A 145 24.45 -27.03 70.23
N LEU A 146 24.42 -25.90 70.96
CA LEU A 146 23.67 -24.71 70.57
C LEU A 146 24.26 -24.07 69.31
N ILE A 147 25.59 -24.01 69.22
CA ILE A 147 26.29 -23.56 68.00
C ILE A 147 25.93 -24.46 66.80
N LYS A 148 25.94 -25.79 66.98
CA LYS A 148 25.52 -26.73 65.93
C LYS A 148 24.05 -26.56 65.53
N PHE A 149 23.18 -26.25 66.49
CA PHE A 149 21.76 -26.02 66.22
C PHE A 149 21.54 -24.76 65.38
N VAL A 150 22.22 -23.66 65.72
CA VAL A 150 22.17 -22.42 64.92
C VAL A 150 22.77 -22.62 63.54
N LYS A 151 23.79 -23.47 63.40
CA LYS A 151 24.32 -23.85 62.09
C LYS A 151 23.27 -24.58 61.24
N ASP A 152 22.57 -25.59 61.79
CA ASP A 152 21.49 -26.30 61.06
C ASP A 152 20.34 -25.35 60.67
N LEU A 153 19.97 -24.44 61.58
CA LEU A 153 19.01 -23.38 61.31
C LEU A 153 19.46 -22.51 60.13
N THR A 154 20.72 -22.08 60.13
CA THR A 154 21.28 -21.24 59.06
C THR A 154 21.30 -21.97 57.73
N ASP A 155 21.73 -23.24 57.71
CA ASP A 155 21.75 -24.07 56.50
C ASP A 155 20.35 -24.25 55.90
N ARG A 156 19.32 -24.42 56.74
CA ARG A 156 17.93 -24.48 56.28
C ARG A 156 17.42 -23.15 55.76
N MET A 157 17.75 -22.05 56.42
CA MET A 157 17.41 -20.71 55.94
C MET A 157 18.04 -20.43 54.56
N ASN A 158 19.26 -20.93 54.31
CA ASN A 158 19.91 -20.84 53.00
C ASN A 158 19.13 -21.62 51.92
N LEU A 159 18.66 -22.82 52.24
CA LEU A 159 17.85 -23.62 51.32
C LEU A 159 16.53 -22.93 50.96
N TRP A 160 15.86 -22.30 51.92
CA TRP A 160 14.62 -21.56 51.65
C TRP A 160 14.83 -20.36 50.72
N ILE A 161 15.94 -19.64 50.86
CA ILE A 161 16.30 -18.56 49.93
C ILE A 161 16.46 -19.11 48.52
N ALA A 162 17.24 -20.18 48.35
CA ALA A 162 17.48 -20.77 47.04
C ALA A 162 16.17 -21.23 46.36
N ILE A 163 15.26 -21.84 47.13
CA ILE A 163 13.93 -22.25 46.62
C ILE A 163 13.08 -21.03 46.23
N SER A 164 13.10 -19.98 47.05
CA SER A 164 12.34 -18.74 46.79
C SER A 164 12.85 -18.03 45.52
N GLU A 165 14.17 -17.92 45.37
CA GLU A 165 14.82 -17.32 44.20
C GLU A 165 14.55 -18.12 42.91
N ASP A 166 14.62 -19.46 42.97
CA ASP A 166 14.29 -20.32 41.84
C ASP A 166 12.80 -20.20 41.45
N ALA A 167 11.90 -20.18 42.43
CA ALA A 167 10.46 -19.97 42.17
C ALA A 167 10.18 -18.61 41.52
N GLN A 168 10.83 -17.54 41.98
CA GLN A 168 10.71 -16.20 41.37
C GLN A 168 11.25 -16.19 39.94
N THR A 169 12.42 -16.80 39.72
CA THR A 169 13.04 -16.90 38.39
C THR A 169 12.15 -17.67 37.42
N ARG A 170 11.54 -18.78 37.86
CA ARG A 170 10.60 -19.56 37.04
C ARG A 170 9.37 -18.75 36.65
N LEU A 171 8.78 -18.01 37.60
CA LEU A 171 7.63 -17.14 37.30
C LEU A 171 8.01 -16.04 36.30
N GLN A 172 9.20 -15.44 36.44
CA GLN A 172 9.69 -14.44 35.50
C GLN A 172 9.90 -15.04 34.10
N ASN A 173 10.47 -16.24 34.01
CA ASN A 173 10.66 -16.95 32.73
C ASN A 173 9.33 -17.27 32.05
N ILE A 174 8.32 -17.75 32.78
CA ILE A 174 6.98 -18.00 32.23
C ILE A 174 6.37 -16.71 31.67
N ARG A 175 6.52 -15.59 32.39
CA ARG A 175 6.05 -14.28 31.93
C ARG A 175 6.75 -13.85 30.65
N LEU A 176 8.08 -13.97 30.61
CA LEU A 176 8.89 -13.61 29.44
C LEU A 176 8.54 -14.45 28.21
N ILE A 177 8.29 -15.75 28.38
CA ILE A 177 7.86 -16.63 27.28
C ILE A 177 6.53 -16.15 26.69
N SER A 178 5.54 -15.85 27.53
CA SER A 178 4.24 -15.33 27.07
C SER A 178 4.36 -13.97 26.37
N GLU A 179 5.23 -13.08 26.85
CA GLU A 179 5.52 -11.82 26.17
C GLU A 179 6.23 -12.04 24.83
N HIS A 180 7.16 -13.00 24.76
CA HIS A 180 7.87 -13.33 23.53
C HIS A 180 6.92 -13.91 22.47
N GLU A 181 6.00 -14.80 22.85
CA GLU A 181 4.96 -15.34 21.95
C GLU A 181 4.12 -14.21 21.32
N LYS A 182 3.70 -13.21 22.11
CA LYS A 182 2.97 -12.03 21.60
C LYS A 182 3.79 -11.19 20.64
N VAL A 183 5.11 -11.08 20.86
CA VAL A 183 6.01 -10.36 19.94
C VAL A 183 6.16 -11.13 18.63
N VAL A 184 6.30 -12.46 18.69
CA VAL A 184 6.39 -13.32 17.50
C VAL A 184 5.12 -13.21 16.66
N GLU A 185 3.94 -13.21 17.28
CA GLU A 185 2.66 -13.02 16.59
C GLU A 185 2.62 -11.66 15.87
N LYS A 186 3.01 -10.57 16.55
CA LYS A 186 3.09 -9.23 15.92
C LYS A 186 4.09 -9.19 14.77
N MET A 187 5.23 -9.88 14.92
CA MET A 187 6.27 -9.95 13.89
C MET A 187 5.74 -10.65 12.62
N SER A 188 4.98 -11.74 12.78
CA SER A 188 4.33 -12.43 11.66
C SER A 188 3.42 -11.49 10.88
N ASN A 189 2.53 -10.78 11.59
CA ASN A 189 1.62 -9.81 10.94
C ASN A 189 2.40 -8.71 10.20
N LEU A 190 3.50 -8.21 10.79
CA LEU A 190 4.35 -7.19 10.15
C LEU A 190 5.00 -7.69 8.85
N ILE A 191 5.41 -8.95 8.80
CA ILE A 191 5.96 -9.56 7.58
C ILE A 191 4.89 -9.61 6.49
N ASP A 192 3.67 -10.03 6.83
CA ASP A 192 2.54 -10.07 5.89
C ASP A 192 2.22 -8.66 5.35
N TYR A 193 2.21 -7.65 6.23
CA TYR A 193 2.04 -6.25 5.82
C TYR A 193 3.17 -5.76 4.91
N GLN A 194 4.42 -6.11 5.22
CA GLN A 194 5.57 -5.70 4.40
C GLN A 194 5.52 -6.34 3.01
N GLU A 195 5.12 -7.61 2.92
CA GLU A 195 4.90 -8.30 1.65
C GLU A 195 3.76 -7.64 0.84
N ALA A 196 2.62 -7.35 1.49
CA ALA A 196 1.51 -6.67 0.85
C ALA A 196 1.90 -5.28 0.29
N VAL A 197 2.66 -4.50 1.06
CA VAL A 197 3.17 -3.19 0.61
C VAL A 197 4.14 -3.35 -0.56
N THR A 198 5.03 -4.35 -0.52
CA THR A 198 5.98 -4.61 -1.61
C THR A 198 5.25 -5.00 -2.89
N ASN A 199 4.24 -5.86 -2.79
CA ASN A 199 3.39 -6.25 -3.92
C ASN A 199 2.62 -5.05 -4.49
N ALA A 200 2.04 -4.19 -3.63
CA ALA A 200 1.35 -2.98 -4.06
C ALA A 200 2.28 -2.00 -4.79
N ASN A 201 3.50 -1.81 -4.29
CA ASN A 201 4.51 -0.96 -4.93
C ASN A 201 4.91 -1.51 -6.30
N SER A 202 5.14 -2.82 -6.42
CA SER A 202 5.46 -3.45 -7.70
C SER A 202 4.32 -3.32 -8.72
N VAL A 203 3.05 -3.46 -8.28
CA VAL A 203 1.90 -3.22 -9.16
C VAL A 203 1.84 -1.76 -9.62
N LEU A 204 2.10 -0.80 -8.72
CA LEU A 204 2.13 0.62 -9.07
C LEU A 204 3.25 0.95 -10.07
N GLU A 205 4.45 0.38 -9.89
CA GLU A 205 5.56 0.53 -10.84
C GLU A 205 5.18 0.00 -12.23
N ASN A 206 4.60 -1.20 -12.31
CA ASN A 206 4.15 -1.77 -13.58
C ASN A 206 3.07 -0.92 -14.27
N VAL A 207 2.15 -0.33 -13.50
CA VAL A 207 1.10 0.56 -14.02
C VAL A 207 1.72 1.86 -14.52
N LEU A 208 2.69 2.42 -13.79
CA LEU A 208 3.40 3.64 -14.19
C LEU A 208 4.19 3.40 -15.48
N ASP A 209 4.93 2.29 -15.58
CA ASP A 209 5.67 1.90 -16.78
C ASP A 209 4.74 1.71 -17.98
N SER A 210 3.59 1.05 -17.76
CA SER A 210 2.56 0.86 -18.79
C SER A 210 2.00 2.20 -19.27
N PHE A 211 1.70 3.12 -18.35
CA PHE A 211 1.24 4.46 -18.67
C PHE A 211 2.31 5.26 -19.42
N GLU A 212 3.56 5.26 -18.95
CA GLU A 212 4.66 5.93 -19.63
C GLU A 212 4.86 5.39 -21.05
N MET A 213 4.79 4.07 -21.23
CA MET A 213 4.91 3.45 -22.54
C MET A 213 3.78 3.90 -23.47
N VAL A 214 2.51 3.82 -23.03
CA VAL A 214 1.35 4.26 -23.82
C VAL A 214 1.46 5.74 -24.16
N PHE A 215 1.76 6.59 -23.18
CA PHE A 215 1.88 8.03 -23.38
C PHE A 215 3.02 8.35 -24.36
N LYS A 216 4.23 7.84 -24.14
CA LYS A 216 5.41 8.14 -24.97
C LYS A 216 5.28 7.62 -26.40
N GLN A 217 4.71 6.43 -26.60
CA GLN A 217 4.59 5.76 -27.90
C GLN A 217 3.29 6.06 -28.66
N ALA A 218 2.34 6.77 -28.03
CA ALA A 218 1.05 7.09 -28.67
C ALA A 218 1.27 7.73 -30.06
N PRO A 219 0.48 7.35 -31.08
CA PRO A 219 0.65 7.83 -32.46
C PRO A 219 0.18 9.27 -32.69
N VAL A 220 -0.38 9.92 -31.66
CA VAL A 220 -0.91 11.29 -31.69
C VAL A 220 0.01 12.20 -30.87
N ALA A 221 0.21 13.45 -31.31
CA ALA A 221 0.99 14.42 -30.54
C ALA A 221 0.23 14.79 -29.25
N MET A 222 0.81 14.51 -28.09
CA MET A 222 0.19 14.80 -26.80
C MET A 222 1.17 15.33 -25.78
N GLY A 223 0.66 16.13 -24.85
CA GLY A 223 1.42 16.65 -23.74
C GLY A 223 0.55 17.07 -22.57
N ILE A 224 1.21 17.43 -21.48
CA ILE A 224 0.62 17.98 -20.27
C ILE A 224 1.25 19.36 -20.06
N CYS A 225 0.45 20.40 -19.92
CA CYS A 225 0.92 21.72 -19.55
C CYS A 225 0.27 22.22 -18.25
N SER A 226 0.97 23.06 -17.51
CA SER A 226 0.42 23.73 -16.32
C SER A 226 -0.72 24.66 -16.73
N GLY A 227 -1.85 24.65 -16.04
CA GLY A 227 -2.99 25.51 -16.37
C GLY A 227 -2.71 27.01 -16.19
N ALA A 228 -2.03 27.39 -15.10
CA ALA A 228 -1.76 28.79 -14.77
C ALA A 228 -0.65 29.42 -15.65
N GLU A 229 0.49 28.74 -15.78
CA GLU A 229 1.65 29.25 -16.52
C GLU A 229 1.69 28.76 -17.98
N LYS A 230 0.83 27.82 -18.38
CA LYS A 230 0.79 27.21 -19.73
C LYS A 230 2.07 26.48 -20.14
N ARG A 231 2.98 26.24 -19.19
CA ARG A 231 4.26 25.56 -19.43
C ARG A 231 4.06 24.07 -19.64
N ILE A 232 4.69 23.52 -20.68
CA ILE A 232 4.67 22.10 -20.97
C ILE A 232 5.52 21.37 -19.91
N TRP A 233 4.89 20.50 -19.14
CA TRP A 233 5.53 19.68 -18.10
C TRP A 233 5.89 18.29 -18.60
N GLN A 234 5.10 17.74 -19.54
CA GLN A 234 5.34 16.43 -20.13
C GLN A 234 4.93 16.42 -21.60
N SER A 235 5.65 15.65 -22.41
CA SER A 235 5.38 15.49 -23.85
C SER A 235 5.73 14.07 -24.30
N ASN A 236 5.00 13.58 -25.30
CA ASN A 236 5.32 12.31 -25.95
C ASN A 236 6.30 12.47 -27.12
N LEU A 237 6.74 11.35 -27.69
CA LEU A 237 7.68 11.39 -28.82
C LEU A 237 7.06 12.06 -30.05
N ARG A 238 5.77 11.84 -30.31
CA ARG A 238 5.10 12.40 -31.49
C ARG A 238 5.09 13.90 -31.53
N ILE A 239 4.78 14.57 -30.42
CA ILE A 239 4.80 16.04 -30.42
C ILE A 239 6.22 16.59 -30.55
N GLN A 240 7.21 15.90 -29.96
CA GLN A 240 8.61 16.27 -30.10
C GLN A 240 9.06 16.16 -31.56
N ASP A 241 8.73 15.06 -32.24
CA ASP A 241 9.02 14.87 -33.66
C ASP A 241 8.30 15.91 -34.53
N TYR A 242 7.08 16.30 -34.16
CA TYR A 242 6.25 17.23 -34.90
C TYR A 242 6.81 18.67 -34.89
N PHE A 243 7.26 19.14 -33.72
CA PHE A 243 7.85 20.47 -33.56
C PHE A 243 9.38 20.51 -33.81
N GLY A 244 10.00 19.35 -34.04
CA GLY A 244 11.43 19.23 -34.39
C GLY A 244 12.38 19.20 -33.18
N LYS A 245 13.64 19.62 -33.37
CA LYS A 245 14.70 19.59 -32.34
C LYS A 245 14.55 20.67 -31.26
N VAL A 246 13.41 21.33 -31.18
CA VAL A 246 13.11 22.35 -30.18
C VAL A 246 12.80 21.67 -28.85
N GLU A 247 13.54 21.98 -27.79
CA GLU A 247 13.22 21.48 -26.45
C GLU A 247 11.86 22.05 -26.01
N LEU A 248 10.86 21.16 -25.88
CA LEU A 248 9.47 21.52 -25.61
C LEU A 248 9.18 21.70 -24.11
N LEU A 249 9.88 20.96 -23.24
CA LEU A 249 9.68 21.01 -21.81
C LEU A 249 9.99 22.41 -21.26
N GLY A 250 9.09 22.95 -20.43
CA GLY A 250 9.21 24.27 -19.83
C GLY A 250 8.78 25.45 -20.72
N ARG A 251 8.59 25.24 -22.04
CA ARG A 251 8.06 26.26 -22.95
C ARG A 251 6.56 26.44 -22.78
N ASN A 252 6.06 27.61 -23.14
CA ASN A 252 4.63 27.88 -23.13
C ASN A 252 3.96 27.29 -24.37
N LEU A 253 2.83 26.62 -24.16
CA LEU A 253 2.09 25.98 -25.25
C LEU A 253 1.52 26.99 -26.26
N ASP A 254 1.16 28.19 -25.82
CA ASP A 254 0.60 29.26 -26.68
C ASP A 254 1.65 30.01 -27.52
N GLU A 255 2.94 29.81 -27.25
CA GLU A 255 4.03 30.23 -28.16
C GLU A 255 4.14 29.32 -29.38
N LEU A 256 3.78 28.03 -29.20
CA LEU A 256 3.82 27.01 -30.23
C LEU A 256 2.53 27.01 -31.06
N ILE A 257 1.38 27.04 -30.39
CA ILE A 257 0.05 27.10 -31.01
C ILE A 257 -0.54 28.48 -30.73
N THR A 258 -0.64 29.30 -31.76
CA THR A 258 -1.03 30.71 -31.59
C THR A 258 -2.53 30.92 -31.77
N ARG A 259 -3.17 30.20 -32.71
CA ARG A 259 -4.61 30.35 -33.00
C ARG A 259 -5.28 29.03 -33.34
N VAL A 260 -6.58 28.94 -33.04
CA VAL A 260 -7.47 27.83 -33.40
C VAL A 260 -8.79 28.40 -33.91
N ASN A 261 -9.22 28.07 -35.13
CA ASN A 261 -10.48 28.53 -35.73
C ASN A 261 -10.72 30.06 -35.63
N ASN A 262 -9.66 30.84 -35.80
CA ASN A 262 -9.61 32.29 -35.64
C ASN A 262 -9.70 32.83 -34.21
N GLU A 263 -9.76 31.98 -33.18
CA GLU A 263 -9.61 32.37 -31.78
C GLU A 263 -8.14 32.37 -31.36
N ASP A 264 -7.79 33.21 -30.38
CA ASP A 264 -6.49 33.21 -29.75
C ASP A 264 -6.36 31.98 -28.83
N PHE A 265 -5.31 31.18 -29.01
CA PHE A 265 -5.17 29.92 -28.29
C PHE A 265 -4.85 30.13 -26.80
N GLY A 266 -4.10 31.19 -26.46
CA GLY A 266 -3.80 31.53 -25.08
C GLY A 266 -5.06 31.93 -24.29
N ALA A 267 -5.99 32.64 -24.92
CA ALA A 267 -7.31 32.95 -24.36
C ALA A 267 -8.18 31.69 -24.20
N LEU A 268 -8.13 30.77 -25.17
CA LEU A 268 -8.85 29.49 -25.11
C LEU A 268 -8.37 28.62 -23.93
N LEU A 269 -7.05 28.48 -23.74
CA LEU A 269 -6.48 27.75 -22.60
C LEU A 269 -6.95 28.35 -21.27
N LYS A 270 -6.93 29.69 -21.15
CA LYS A 270 -7.40 30.37 -19.94
C LYS A 270 -8.89 30.12 -19.68
N LYS A 271 -9.72 30.12 -20.73
CA LYS A 271 -11.15 29.81 -20.62
C LYS A 271 -11.36 28.39 -20.09
N ILE A 272 -10.64 27.41 -20.64
CA ILE A 272 -10.74 25.98 -20.27
C ILE A 272 -10.28 25.76 -18.83
N TYR A 273 -9.16 26.38 -18.44
CA TYR A 273 -8.66 26.34 -17.06
C TYR A 273 -9.70 26.86 -16.06
N LEU A 274 -10.33 28.02 -16.37
CA LEU A 274 -11.33 28.64 -15.50
C LEU A 274 -12.68 27.89 -15.50
N SER A 275 -13.14 27.42 -16.66
CA SER A 275 -14.44 26.74 -16.78
C SER A 275 -14.40 25.29 -16.32
N ARG A 276 -13.22 24.65 -16.33
CA ARG A 276 -13.02 23.21 -16.07
C ARG A 276 -13.75 22.29 -17.03
N GLU A 277 -14.19 22.81 -18.17
CA GLU A 277 -14.87 22.02 -19.20
C GLU A 277 -13.86 21.47 -20.20
N TYR A 278 -14.10 20.25 -20.68
CA TYR A 278 -13.32 19.70 -21.78
C TYR A 278 -13.63 20.47 -23.07
N TYR A 279 -12.61 20.67 -23.90
CA TYR A 279 -12.75 21.28 -25.22
C TYR A 279 -12.28 20.29 -26.27
N HIS A 280 -13.11 20.07 -27.29
CA HIS A 280 -12.78 19.21 -28.42
C HIS A 280 -13.33 19.82 -29.70
N VAL A 281 -12.50 19.83 -30.74
CA VAL A 281 -12.88 20.30 -32.06
C VAL A 281 -12.22 19.45 -33.15
N GLU A 282 -13.02 19.02 -34.11
CA GLU A 282 -12.57 18.27 -35.29
C GLU A 282 -12.26 19.22 -36.46
N GLU A 283 -11.33 18.82 -37.33
CA GLU A 283 -10.95 19.57 -38.54
C GLU A 283 -10.63 21.06 -38.30
N ALA A 284 -10.10 21.40 -37.13
CA ALA A 284 -9.82 22.79 -36.77
C ALA A 284 -8.65 23.36 -37.57
N SER A 285 -8.78 24.61 -37.99
CA SER A 285 -7.67 25.38 -38.57
C SER A 285 -6.79 25.91 -37.45
N VAL A 286 -5.58 25.34 -37.33
CA VAL A 286 -4.64 25.66 -36.26
C VAL A 286 -3.43 26.39 -36.84
N LEU A 287 -3.06 27.52 -36.25
CA LEU A 287 -1.85 28.26 -36.59
C LEU A 287 -0.72 27.82 -35.66
N ILE A 288 0.29 27.16 -36.21
CA ILE A 288 1.43 26.63 -35.49
C ILE A 288 2.70 27.37 -35.90
N ASN A 289 3.51 27.74 -34.92
CA ASN A 289 4.79 28.39 -35.15
C ASN A 289 5.91 27.34 -35.22
N PHE A 290 6.33 26.98 -36.44
CA PHE A 290 7.47 26.08 -36.68
C PHE A 290 8.78 26.87 -36.76
N GLU A 291 9.93 26.18 -36.76
CA GLU A 291 11.24 26.83 -36.98
C GLU A 291 11.30 27.60 -38.32
N ASP A 292 10.65 27.09 -39.36
CA ASP A 292 10.55 27.74 -40.68
C ASP A 292 9.52 28.90 -40.73
N GLY A 293 8.89 29.23 -39.60
CA GLY A 293 7.83 30.23 -39.47
C GLY A 293 6.42 29.65 -39.31
N PRO A 294 5.41 30.53 -39.14
CA PRO A 294 4.05 30.12 -38.83
C PRO A 294 3.34 29.49 -40.05
N LYS A 295 2.71 28.33 -39.85
CA LYS A 295 1.96 27.58 -40.87
C LYS A 295 0.57 27.20 -40.34
N TYR A 296 -0.42 27.24 -41.24
CA TYR A 296 -1.75 26.71 -40.95
C TYR A 296 -1.82 25.22 -41.24
N ILE A 297 -2.37 24.46 -40.30
CA ILE A 297 -2.66 23.03 -40.45
C ILE A 297 -4.14 22.77 -40.16
N TYR A 298 -4.63 21.59 -40.55
CA TYR A 298 -5.90 21.07 -40.07
C TYR A 298 -5.64 19.98 -39.04
N ALA A 299 -6.18 20.14 -37.83
CA ALA A 299 -5.98 19.19 -36.75
C ALA A 299 -7.25 18.92 -35.95
N ASN A 300 -7.37 17.70 -35.43
CA ASN A 300 -8.28 17.42 -34.33
C ASN A 300 -7.57 17.83 -33.04
N LEU A 301 -8.21 18.70 -32.26
CA LEU A 301 -7.64 19.26 -31.05
C LEU A 301 -8.54 18.93 -29.86
N SER A 302 -7.93 18.36 -28.82
CA SER A 302 -8.58 18.11 -27.53
C SER A 302 -7.77 18.73 -26.40
N LEU A 303 -8.45 19.42 -25.50
CA LEU A 303 -7.89 20.05 -24.30
C LEU A 303 -8.73 19.62 -23.10
N GLN A 304 -8.10 18.95 -22.14
CA GLN A 304 -8.75 18.39 -20.98
C GLN A 304 -8.08 18.88 -19.70
N PRO A 305 -8.78 19.64 -18.83
CA PRO A 305 -8.25 20.02 -17.54
C PRO A 305 -8.14 18.79 -16.62
N VAL A 306 -7.02 18.65 -15.94
CA VAL A 306 -6.71 17.54 -15.02
C VAL A 306 -6.19 18.09 -13.70
N GLY A 307 -6.80 17.65 -12.61
CA GLY A 307 -6.43 17.99 -11.24
C GLY A 307 -6.53 16.76 -10.33
N ARG A 308 -6.06 16.90 -9.09
CA ARG A 308 -6.34 15.91 -8.04
C ARG A 308 -7.84 15.93 -7.73
N MET A 309 -8.42 14.76 -7.42
CA MET A 309 -9.81 14.69 -6.97
C MET A 309 -9.99 15.61 -5.75
N GLY A 310 -10.77 16.68 -5.90
CA GLY A 310 -11.09 17.63 -4.83
C GLY A 310 -10.28 18.93 -4.83
N ASP A 311 -9.26 19.08 -5.68
CA ASP A 311 -8.38 20.27 -5.73
C ASP A 311 -8.56 21.08 -7.04
N GLU A 312 -7.96 22.26 -7.13
CA GLU A 312 -7.96 23.02 -8.40
C GLU A 312 -7.22 22.24 -9.51
N PRO A 313 -7.71 22.29 -10.78
CA PRO A 313 -7.04 21.59 -11.87
C PRO A 313 -5.72 22.27 -12.22
N ASP A 314 -4.62 21.75 -11.70
CA ASP A 314 -3.29 22.34 -11.92
C ASP A 314 -2.79 22.22 -13.37
N ASN A 315 -3.31 21.26 -14.15
CA ASN A 315 -2.76 20.89 -15.45
C ASN A 315 -3.84 20.76 -16.54
N ILE A 316 -3.42 20.83 -17.79
CA ILE A 316 -4.23 20.57 -18.99
C ILE A 316 -3.51 19.51 -19.82
N ILE A 317 -4.18 18.39 -20.10
CA ILE A 317 -3.76 17.45 -21.13
C ILE A 317 -4.22 18.01 -22.47
N PHE A 318 -3.30 18.05 -23.44
CA PHE A 318 -3.61 18.47 -24.79
C PHE A 318 -3.22 17.38 -25.79
N LEU A 319 -4.08 17.17 -26.78
CA LEU A 319 -3.89 16.26 -27.90
C LEU A 319 -4.06 17.01 -29.20
N LEU A 320 -3.12 16.83 -30.12
CA LEU A 320 -3.10 17.42 -31.45
C LEU A 320 -2.90 16.29 -32.46
N ASP A 321 -3.91 16.03 -33.28
CA ASP A 321 -3.83 15.06 -34.38
C ASP A 321 -3.85 15.80 -35.71
N ASP A 322 -2.71 15.85 -36.39
CA ASP A 322 -2.58 16.51 -37.70
C ASP A 322 -3.23 15.67 -38.80
N ILE A 323 -4.34 16.18 -39.33
CA ILE A 323 -5.14 15.56 -40.38
C ILE A 323 -5.05 16.31 -41.71
N THR A 324 -4.04 17.18 -41.87
CA THR A 324 -3.87 18.01 -43.07
C THR A 324 -3.75 17.17 -44.33
N SER A 325 -2.97 16.08 -44.28
CA SER A 325 -2.77 15.16 -45.42
C SER A 325 -4.07 14.43 -45.79
N GLN A 326 -4.87 14.08 -44.79
CA GLN A 326 -6.14 13.38 -44.93
C GLN A 326 -7.18 14.30 -45.58
N ILE A 327 -7.32 15.53 -45.10
CA ILE A 327 -8.19 16.55 -45.71
C ILE A 327 -7.73 16.86 -47.14
N PHE A 328 -6.44 17.00 -47.36
CA PHE A 328 -5.91 17.27 -48.70
C PHE A 328 -6.19 16.12 -49.67
N SER A 329 -5.97 14.87 -49.24
CA SER A 329 -6.29 13.68 -50.04
C SER A 329 -7.78 13.57 -50.35
N LYS A 330 -8.64 13.88 -49.38
CA LYS A 330 -10.10 13.93 -49.55
C LYS A 330 -10.49 14.99 -50.58
N LYS A 331 -9.90 16.20 -50.49
CA LYS A 331 -10.13 17.29 -51.46
C LYS A 331 -9.62 16.94 -52.86
N ILE A 332 -8.43 16.35 -53.00
CA ILE A 332 -7.90 15.88 -54.28
C ILE A 332 -8.84 14.87 -54.91
N ASN A 333 -9.28 13.85 -54.16
CA ASN A 333 -10.20 12.83 -54.69
C ASN A 333 -11.54 13.45 -55.13
N GLN A 334 -12.09 14.38 -54.34
CA GLN A 334 -13.31 15.11 -54.71
C GLN A 334 -13.12 15.94 -55.99
N GLN A 335 -11.99 16.63 -56.12
CA GLN A 335 -11.71 17.46 -57.29
C GLN A 335 -11.43 16.61 -58.54
N ALA A 336 -10.69 15.50 -58.40
CA ALA A 336 -10.47 14.54 -59.47
C ALA A 336 -11.81 13.95 -59.97
N ASN A 337 -12.68 13.53 -59.05
CA ASN A 337 -14.02 13.04 -59.41
C ASN A 337 -14.83 14.10 -60.17
N LYS A 338 -14.81 15.36 -59.72
CA LYS A 338 -15.50 16.45 -60.40
C LYS A 338 -14.95 16.71 -61.81
N VAL A 339 -13.63 16.69 -61.98
CA VAL A 339 -12.99 16.84 -63.29
C VAL A 339 -13.36 15.69 -64.23
N LEU A 340 -13.34 14.45 -63.73
CA LEU A 340 -13.73 13.27 -64.52
C LEU A 340 -15.20 13.35 -64.96
N LEU A 341 -16.10 13.76 -64.08
CA LEU A 341 -17.51 13.93 -64.40
C LEU A 341 -17.71 15.00 -65.48
N ASN A 342 -17.07 16.16 -65.34
CA ASN A 342 -17.14 17.23 -66.35
C ASN A 342 -16.58 16.77 -67.71
N ALA A 343 -15.45 16.05 -67.71
CA ALA A 343 -14.85 15.54 -68.95
C ALA A 343 -15.77 14.53 -69.67
N ILE A 344 -16.55 13.73 -68.92
CA ILE A 344 -17.56 12.84 -69.50
C ILE A 344 -18.69 13.64 -70.13
N GLU A 345 -19.17 14.70 -69.48
CA GLU A 345 -20.24 15.56 -69.99
C GLU A 345 -19.85 16.22 -71.32
N ASP A 346 -18.61 16.73 -71.44
CA ASP A 346 -18.12 17.38 -72.66
C ASP A 346 -18.02 16.43 -73.89
N THR A 347 -17.97 15.12 -73.68
CA THR A 347 -17.89 14.13 -74.77
C THR A 347 -19.24 13.75 -75.38
N GLY A 348 -20.35 14.22 -74.80
CA GLY A 348 -21.70 13.80 -75.17
C GLY A 348 -21.97 12.31 -74.89
N LEU A 349 -21.25 11.72 -73.93
CA LEU A 349 -21.48 10.34 -73.48
C LEU A 349 -22.43 10.33 -72.29
N GLY A 350 -23.41 9.42 -72.34
CA GLY A 350 -24.15 9.05 -71.14
C GLY A 350 -23.28 8.14 -70.29
N TYR A 351 -23.20 8.37 -68.97
CA TYR A 351 -22.66 7.41 -68.01
C TYR A 351 -23.73 6.94 -67.04
N THR A 352 -23.61 5.68 -66.60
CA THR A 352 -24.46 5.09 -65.58
C THR A 352 -23.65 4.18 -64.66
N ILE A 353 -24.08 4.06 -63.41
CA ILE A 353 -23.62 3.06 -62.46
C ILE A 353 -24.87 2.34 -61.99
N VAL A 354 -24.94 1.03 -62.21
CA VAL A 354 -26.06 0.18 -61.79
C VAL A 354 -25.56 -0.81 -60.76
N GLU A 355 -26.11 -0.77 -59.55
CA GLU A 355 -25.83 -1.75 -58.51
C GLU A 355 -26.63 -3.02 -58.75
N PHE A 356 -25.97 -4.18 -58.77
CA PHE A 356 -26.63 -5.45 -59.11
C PHE A 356 -27.60 -5.93 -58.03
N ALA A 357 -27.30 -5.66 -56.75
CA ALA A 357 -28.09 -6.16 -55.62
C ALA A 357 -29.42 -5.41 -55.46
N SER A 358 -29.39 -4.08 -55.52
CA SER A 358 -30.57 -3.22 -55.32
C SER A 358 -31.28 -2.87 -56.64
N GLY A 359 -30.55 -2.89 -57.76
CA GLY A 359 -31.01 -2.34 -59.03
C GLY A 359 -31.04 -0.81 -59.05
N GLU A 360 -30.46 -0.15 -58.04
CA GLU A 360 -30.30 1.30 -58.04
C GLU A 360 -29.35 1.75 -59.14
N MET A 361 -29.69 2.90 -59.74
CA MET A 361 -28.98 3.43 -60.88
C MET A 361 -28.71 4.91 -60.68
N ALA A 362 -27.43 5.28 -60.76
CA ALA A 362 -26.98 6.67 -60.86
C ALA A 362 -26.56 6.95 -62.31
N ALA A 363 -27.06 8.02 -62.92
CA ALA A 363 -26.79 8.36 -64.32
C ALA A 363 -26.67 9.87 -64.51
N ASN A 364 -25.84 10.31 -65.46
CA ASN A 364 -25.80 11.73 -65.85
C ASN A 364 -26.99 12.14 -66.72
N VAL A 365 -27.11 13.45 -66.94
CA VAL A 365 -28.15 14.05 -67.78
C VAL A 365 -28.11 13.48 -69.21
N GLN A 366 -26.93 13.34 -69.80
CA GLN A 366 -26.78 12.81 -71.16
C GLN A 366 -27.28 11.36 -71.28
N MET A 367 -27.07 10.52 -70.27
CA MET A 367 -27.60 9.15 -70.23
C MET A 367 -29.13 9.17 -70.31
N LYS A 368 -29.80 10.04 -69.55
CA LYS A 368 -31.27 10.19 -69.63
C LYS A 368 -31.72 10.64 -71.02
N GLN A 369 -31.06 11.66 -71.57
CA GLN A 369 -31.37 12.21 -72.89
C GLN A 369 -31.19 11.18 -74.01
N ASN A 370 -30.20 10.31 -73.89
CA ASN A 370 -29.96 9.23 -74.86
C ASN A 370 -31.13 8.23 -74.97
N TYR A 371 -31.96 8.11 -73.93
CA TYR A 371 -33.20 7.33 -73.94
C TYR A 371 -34.48 8.18 -74.07
N GLY A 372 -34.34 9.48 -74.39
CA GLY A 372 -35.47 10.39 -74.61
C GLY A 372 -36.12 10.94 -73.33
N TYR A 373 -35.38 11.00 -72.22
CA TYR A 373 -35.85 11.57 -70.95
C TYR A 373 -35.27 12.98 -70.72
N GLY A 374 -36.07 13.85 -70.11
CA GLY A 374 -35.66 15.17 -69.66
C GLY A 374 -34.77 15.14 -68.41
N GLU A 375 -34.02 16.21 -68.17
CA GLU A 375 -33.04 16.32 -67.08
C GLU A 375 -33.64 16.05 -65.69
N SER A 376 -34.81 16.63 -65.43
CA SER A 376 -35.53 16.51 -64.16
C SER A 376 -36.43 15.27 -64.07
N GLU A 377 -36.52 14.46 -65.13
CA GLU A 377 -37.34 13.24 -65.10
C GLU A 377 -36.65 12.13 -64.30
N ARG A 378 -37.46 11.33 -63.60
CA ARG A 378 -37.00 10.11 -62.95
C ARG A 378 -36.65 9.08 -64.03
N PHE A 379 -35.45 8.53 -63.95
CA PHE A 379 -34.94 7.54 -64.89
C PHE A 379 -34.25 6.43 -64.10
N SER A 380 -34.79 5.22 -64.15
CA SER A 380 -34.29 4.03 -63.45
C SER A 380 -33.78 2.97 -64.42
N TYR A 381 -33.10 1.94 -63.90
CA TYR A 381 -32.66 0.81 -64.71
C TYR A 381 -33.82 0.08 -65.42
N LYS A 382 -35.01 0.04 -64.79
CA LYS A 382 -36.22 -0.52 -65.40
C LYS A 382 -36.69 0.29 -66.61
N ASP A 383 -36.61 1.62 -66.51
CA ASP A 383 -37.00 2.55 -67.58
C ASP A 383 -36.03 2.46 -68.77
N LEU A 384 -34.73 2.36 -68.47
CA LEU A 384 -33.68 2.10 -69.45
C LEU A 384 -33.98 0.81 -70.23
N PHE A 385 -34.23 -0.29 -69.52
CA PHE A 385 -34.47 -1.59 -70.15
C PHE A 385 -35.79 -1.63 -70.93
N ALA A 386 -36.81 -0.89 -70.49
CA ALA A 386 -38.09 -0.77 -71.18
C ALA A 386 -37.97 0.01 -72.51
N ALA A 387 -37.10 1.02 -72.58
CA ALA A 387 -36.87 1.80 -73.79
C ALA A 387 -36.17 1.01 -74.91
N ILE A 388 -35.43 -0.04 -74.56
CA ILE A 388 -34.81 -0.96 -75.53
C ILE A 388 -35.90 -1.75 -76.27
N LEU A 389 -35.82 -1.82 -77.61
CA LEU A 389 -36.76 -2.61 -78.41
C LEU A 389 -36.76 -4.10 -77.99
N PRO A 390 -37.91 -4.78 -77.96
CA PRO A 390 -38.03 -6.14 -77.42
C PRO A 390 -37.06 -7.16 -78.01
N GLU A 391 -36.76 -7.06 -79.31
CA GLU A 391 -35.85 -7.96 -80.05
C GLU A 391 -34.38 -7.90 -79.60
N PHE A 392 -33.97 -6.83 -78.91
CA PHE A 392 -32.60 -6.68 -78.40
C PHE A 392 -32.45 -7.03 -76.92
N ARG A 393 -33.55 -7.10 -76.15
CA ARG A 393 -33.52 -7.23 -74.69
C ARG A 393 -32.83 -8.52 -74.21
N GLU A 394 -33.18 -9.68 -74.80
CA GLU A 394 -32.56 -10.96 -74.42
C GLU A 394 -31.07 -10.98 -74.78
N LYS A 395 -30.70 -10.49 -75.96
CA LYS A 395 -29.30 -10.44 -76.41
C LYS A 395 -28.45 -9.59 -75.47
N ILE A 396 -28.96 -8.45 -75.03
CA ILE A 396 -28.27 -7.56 -74.10
C ILE A 396 -28.11 -8.21 -72.73
N LYS A 397 -29.18 -8.84 -72.21
CA LYS A 397 -29.11 -9.54 -70.92
C LYS A 397 -28.04 -10.63 -70.94
N LEU A 398 -28.02 -11.48 -71.97
CA LEU A 398 -27.01 -12.53 -72.13
C LEU A 398 -25.59 -11.96 -72.23
N ALA A 399 -25.41 -10.85 -72.97
CA ALA A 399 -24.11 -10.23 -73.12
C ALA A 399 -23.61 -9.58 -71.80
N VAL A 400 -24.50 -9.05 -70.97
CA VAL A 400 -24.16 -8.56 -69.62
C VAL A 400 -23.79 -9.73 -68.70
N ASP A 401 -24.59 -10.80 -68.69
CA ASP A 401 -24.32 -12.01 -67.90
C ASP A 401 -22.98 -12.64 -68.28
N GLU A 402 -22.67 -12.67 -69.58
CA GLU A 402 -21.39 -13.14 -70.09
C GLU A 402 -20.22 -12.24 -69.67
N ALA A 403 -20.37 -10.91 -69.72
CA ALA A 403 -19.36 -9.97 -69.26
C ALA A 403 -19.06 -10.15 -67.76
N VAL A 404 -20.11 -10.33 -66.94
CA VAL A 404 -19.96 -10.61 -65.51
C VAL A 404 -19.23 -11.92 -65.26
N ARG A 405 -19.57 -12.98 -65.99
CA ARG A 405 -18.93 -14.30 -65.84
C ARG A 405 -17.47 -14.30 -66.31
N SER A 406 -17.20 -13.66 -67.43
CA SER A 406 -15.87 -13.65 -68.08
C SER A 406 -14.92 -12.60 -67.51
N HIS A 407 -15.37 -11.73 -66.60
CA HIS A 407 -14.64 -10.53 -66.17
C HIS A 407 -14.26 -9.62 -67.36
N GLY A 408 -15.09 -9.68 -68.39
CA GLY A 408 -14.92 -8.94 -69.64
C GLY A 408 -15.66 -7.61 -69.65
N ILE A 409 -15.67 -6.99 -70.83
CA ILE A 409 -16.48 -5.81 -71.11
C ILE A 409 -17.71 -6.21 -71.92
N TYR A 410 -18.86 -5.66 -71.55
CA TYR A 410 -20.06 -5.69 -72.37
C TYR A 410 -19.95 -4.58 -73.43
N GLN A 411 -20.23 -4.93 -74.68
CA GLN A 411 -20.39 -3.96 -75.76
C GLN A 411 -21.55 -4.39 -76.65
N ALA A 412 -22.48 -3.49 -76.92
CA ALA A 412 -23.59 -3.76 -77.84
C ALA A 412 -24.03 -2.52 -78.60
N GLN A 413 -24.68 -2.77 -79.73
CA GLN A 413 -25.45 -1.78 -80.46
C GLN A 413 -26.89 -2.25 -80.52
N TYR A 414 -27.81 -1.37 -80.14
CA TYR A 414 -29.22 -1.69 -80.11
C TYR A 414 -30.06 -0.44 -80.31
N GLN A 415 -31.30 -0.66 -80.71
CA GLN A 415 -32.27 0.41 -80.90
C GLN A 415 -33.09 0.65 -79.64
N VAL A 416 -33.31 1.93 -79.36
CA VAL A 416 -34.24 2.38 -78.33
C VAL A 416 -35.37 3.16 -78.95
N LYS A 417 -36.55 3.02 -78.38
CA LYS A 417 -37.72 3.78 -78.76
C LYS A 417 -37.95 4.90 -77.75
N TRP A 418 -37.96 6.13 -78.25
CA TRP A 418 -38.29 7.31 -77.44
C TRP A 418 -39.81 7.42 -77.25
N ARG A 419 -40.24 8.25 -76.29
CA ARG A 419 -41.67 8.46 -75.98
C ARG A 419 -42.45 9.11 -77.11
N ASP A 420 -41.79 9.86 -77.99
CA ASP A 420 -42.36 10.45 -79.21
C ASP A 420 -42.57 9.42 -80.33
N GLY A 421 -42.09 8.19 -80.15
CA GLY A 421 -42.20 7.09 -81.11
C GLY A 421 -41.00 6.93 -82.04
N SER A 422 -40.05 7.86 -82.03
CA SER A 422 -38.82 7.79 -82.84
C SER A 422 -37.88 6.68 -82.36
N ILE A 423 -37.05 6.17 -83.28
CA ILE A 423 -36.12 5.06 -83.01
C ILE A 423 -34.69 5.55 -83.19
N HIS A 424 -33.86 5.27 -82.19
CA HIS A 424 -32.48 5.74 -82.15
C HIS A 424 -31.54 4.56 -81.93
N TRP A 425 -30.45 4.53 -82.71
CA TRP A 425 -29.39 3.56 -82.48
C TRP A 425 -28.48 4.04 -81.37
N LEU A 426 -28.32 3.21 -80.33
CA LEU A 426 -27.38 3.41 -79.25
C LEU A 426 -26.23 2.42 -79.34
N LYS A 427 -25.01 2.94 -79.12
CA LYS A 427 -23.85 2.12 -78.81
C LYS A 427 -23.60 2.20 -77.32
N ALA A 428 -23.56 1.04 -76.66
CA ALA A 428 -23.35 0.95 -75.22
C ALA A 428 -22.14 0.07 -74.89
N TYR A 429 -21.48 0.45 -73.80
CA TYR A 429 -20.35 -0.23 -73.20
C TYR A 429 -20.64 -0.41 -71.71
N GLY A 430 -20.21 -1.51 -71.12
CA GLY A 430 -20.37 -1.77 -69.70
C GLY A 430 -19.21 -2.57 -69.14
N LYS A 431 -18.69 -2.17 -67.98
CA LYS A 431 -17.65 -2.91 -67.27
C LYS A 431 -18.13 -3.25 -65.86
N PRO A 432 -18.33 -4.56 -65.55
CA PRO A 432 -18.61 -5.00 -64.19
C PRO A 432 -17.43 -4.69 -63.25
N VAL A 433 -17.76 -4.32 -62.01
CA VAL A 433 -16.82 -4.07 -60.92
C VAL A 433 -17.15 -5.04 -59.79
N TYR A 434 -16.12 -5.62 -59.19
CA TYR A 434 -16.22 -6.71 -58.24
C TYR A 434 -15.82 -6.22 -56.84
N ASP A 435 -16.47 -6.76 -55.82
CA ASP A 435 -16.13 -6.50 -54.43
C ASP A 435 -14.90 -7.32 -53.98
N ALA A 436 -14.53 -7.19 -52.70
CA ALA A 436 -13.39 -7.92 -52.13
C ALA A 436 -13.55 -9.46 -52.14
N ASN A 437 -14.78 -9.97 -52.28
CA ASN A 437 -15.08 -11.40 -52.34
C ASN A 437 -15.16 -11.91 -53.79
N GLY A 438 -14.89 -11.06 -54.79
CA GLY A 438 -14.99 -11.41 -56.21
C GLY A 438 -16.43 -11.48 -56.73
N ILE A 439 -17.40 -10.95 -55.98
CA ILE A 439 -18.80 -10.88 -56.41
C ILE A 439 -18.99 -9.56 -57.16
N ALA A 440 -19.65 -9.61 -58.32
CA ALA A 440 -19.96 -8.40 -59.08
C ALA A 440 -20.89 -7.49 -58.27
N SER A 441 -20.41 -6.31 -57.90
CA SER A 441 -21.13 -5.34 -57.05
C SER A 441 -21.97 -4.38 -57.89
N HIS A 442 -21.38 -3.81 -58.95
CA HIS A 442 -22.03 -2.86 -59.84
C HIS A 442 -21.43 -2.93 -61.24
N ILE A 443 -22.11 -2.34 -62.22
CA ILE A 443 -21.62 -2.14 -63.58
C ILE A 443 -21.53 -0.66 -63.90
N ILE A 444 -20.39 -0.24 -64.44
CA ILE A 444 -20.19 1.11 -64.96
C ILE A 444 -20.48 1.06 -66.46
N GLY A 445 -21.51 1.78 -66.90
CA GLY A 445 -21.97 1.80 -68.28
C GLY A 445 -21.75 3.16 -68.95
N PHE A 446 -21.41 3.13 -70.25
CA PHE A 446 -21.36 4.31 -71.11
C PHE A 446 -22.23 4.10 -72.35
N ASN A 447 -22.90 5.13 -72.85
CA ASN A 447 -23.59 5.04 -74.13
C ASN A 447 -23.54 6.34 -74.95
N LYS A 448 -23.80 6.20 -76.25
CA LYS A 448 -23.94 7.32 -77.20
C LYS A 448 -24.89 6.96 -78.32
N ILE A 449 -25.70 7.91 -78.76
CA ILE A 449 -26.49 7.77 -79.99
C ILE A 449 -25.55 7.78 -81.18
N ILE A 450 -25.71 6.82 -82.09
CA ILE A 450 -24.87 6.65 -83.28
C ILE A 450 -25.63 6.84 -84.60
N SER A 451 -26.97 6.81 -84.60
CA SER A 451 -27.84 7.17 -85.73
C SER A 451 -29.25 7.49 -85.25
N VAL A 452 -29.97 8.33 -86.00
CA VAL A 452 -31.39 8.66 -85.82
C VAL A 452 -32.10 8.24 -87.09
N ASP A 453 -33.06 7.31 -87.00
CA ASP A 453 -33.83 6.78 -88.15
C ASP A 453 -35.25 7.36 -88.20
#